data_AF-A0A3G9HC62-F1
#
_entry.id   AF-A0A3G9HC62-F1
#
_cell.length_a   1.000
_cell.length_b   1.000
_cell.length_c   1.000
_cell.angle_alpha   90.00
_cell.angle_beta   90.00
_cell.angle_gamma   90.00
#
_symmetry.space_group_name_H-M   'P 1'
#
loop_
_entity.id
_entity.type
_entity.pdbx_description
1 polymer ?
#
loop_
_entity_poly.entity_id
_entity_poly.type
_entity_poly.pdbx_seq_one_letter_code
_entity_poly.pdbx_strand_id
1 'polypeptide(L)'
;MRTELVYLVQTDTTAGFLSQSKERLAEAKGRPLDRPFLKAVSRLSMLEECGRVPKAFRKSVRRSRKRSFILPNGNSFRYIRGKHREFVKKFGWCYSTSANRHGEPFDEEYARDACDVVVESKEGFHEAKASEIWRLGREKRVKIR
;
A
#
# COMPACT_ATOMS: atom_id res chain seq x y z
N MET A 1 16.22 -1.70 8.05
CA MET A 1 15.89 -2.45 6.81
C MET A 1 16.33 -1.60 5.64
N ARG A 2 16.70 -2.23 4.52
CA ARG A 2 17.15 -1.54 3.30
C ARG A 2 15.92 -0.97 2.58
N THR A 3 15.91 0.32 2.28
CA THR A 3 14.70 1.06 1.88
C THR A 3 14.41 0.93 0.38
N GLU A 4 15.43 0.60 -0.39
CA GLU A 4 15.43 0.42 -1.84
C GLU A 4 14.99 -0.97 -2.30
N LEU A 5 15.05 -1.98 -1.42
CA LEU A 5 14.66 -3.34 -1.77
C LEU A 5 13.15 -3.46 -1.96
N VAL A 6 12.75 -4.39 -2.83
CA VAL A 6 11.37 -4.81 -3.04
C VAL A 6 11.09 -6.02 -2.16
N TYR A 7 10.16 -5.84 -1.24
CA TYR A 7 9.72 -6.89 -0.32
C TYR A 7 8.39 -7.48 -0.77
N LEU A 8 8.34 -8.79 -0.96
CA LEU A 8 7.09 -9.53 -1.11
C LEU A 8 6.53 -9.86 0.28
N VAL A 9 5.32 -9.38 0.57
CA VAL A 9 4.69 -9.53 1.89
C VAL A 9 3.20 -9.79 1.75
N GLN A 10 2.63 -10.63 2.60
CA GLN A 10 1.18 -10.71 2.75
C GLN A 10 0.65 -9.43 3.42
N THR A 11 -0.24 -8.70 2.74
CA THR A 11 -0.87 -7.49 3.29
C THR A 11 -2.24 -7.81 3.90
N ASP A 12 -2.90 -6.81 4.50
CA ASP A 12 -4.28 -6.94 5.04
C ASP A 12 -5.33 -7.35 3.99
N THR A 13 -4.95 -7.28 2.71
CA THR A 13 -5.74 -7.64 1.54
C THR A 13 -5.05 -8.79 0.82
N THR A 14 -4.36 -8.52 -0.28
CA THR A 14 -3.64 -9.50 -1.10
C THR A 14 -2.13 -9.48 -0.83
N ALA A 15 -1.38 -10.45 -1.36
CA ALA A 15 0.07 -10.38 -1.48
C ALA A 15 0.50 -9.07 -2.18
N GLY A 16 1.51 -8.40 -1.65
CA GLY A 16 1.92 -7.08 -2.10
C GLY A 16 3.43 -6.88 -2.12
N PHE A 17 3.87 -6.06 -3.07
CA PHE A 17 5.21 -5.51 -3.10
C PHE A 17 5.26 -4.23 -2.26
N LEU A 18 6.29 -4.13 -1.42
CA LEU A 18 6.57 -2.96 -0.61
C LEU A 18 8.02 -2.50 -0.81
N SER A 19 8.21 -1.19 -0.97
CA SER A 19 9.53 -0.54 -1.04
C SER A 19 9.38 0.95 -0.71
N GLN A 20 10.45 1.65 -0.36
CA GLN A 20 10.47 3.11 -0.37
C GLN A 20 10.95 3.69 -1.71
N SER A 21 11.49 2.88 -2.63
CA SER A 21 11.75 3.29 -4.01
C SER A 21 10.52 3.05 -4.88
N LYS A 22 10.07 4.09 -5.60
CA LYS A 22 8.97 3.95 -6.57
C LYS A 22 9.44 3.26 -7.84
N GLU A 23 10.70 3.49 -8.20
CA GLU A 23 11.36 3.01 -9.40
C GLU A 23 11.47 1.49 -9.35
N ARG A 24 11.99 0.95 -8.25
CA ARG A 24 12.07 -0.48 -8.00
C ARG A 24 10.69 -1.14 -7.94
N LEU A 25 9.71 -0.47 -7.35
CA LEU A 25 8.32 -0.95 -7.34
C LEU A 25 7.65 -0.94 -8.72
N ALA A 26 7.96 0.04 -9.56
CA ALA A 26 7.46 0.14 -10.92
C ALA A 26 8.05 -0.96 -11.81
N GLU A 27 9.36 -1.20 -11.67
CA GLU A 27 10.09 -2.29 -12.31
C GLU A 27 9.50 -3.65 -11.92
N ALA A 28 9.42 -3.96 -10.62
CA ALA A 28 8.84 -5.20 -10.11
C ALA A 28 7.37 -5.40 -10.50
N LYS A 29 6.63 -4.31 -10.74
CA LYS A 29 5.22 -4.35 -11.15
C LYS A 29 5.06 -4.44 -12.69
N GLY A 30 6.11 -4.13 -13.45
CA GLY A 30 6.03 -3.93 -14.89
C GLY A 30 5.08 -2.79 -15.28
N ARG A 31 5.07 -1.69 -14.51
CA ARG A 31 4.18 -0.54 -14.78
C ARG A 31 4.95 0.77 -14.96
N PRO A 32 4.45 1.72 -15.75
CA PRO A 32 5.04 3.06 -15.85
C PRO A 32 4.97 3.85 -14.52
N LEU A 33 5.92 4.78 -14.36
CA LEU A 33 6.04 5.66 -13.18
C LEU A 33 5.05 6.83 -13.15
N ASP A 34 4.26 7.00 -14.21
CA ASP A 34 3.26 8.05 -14.38
C ASP A 34 2.15 7.97 -13.31
N ARG A 35 1.82 6.77 -12.84
CA ARG A 35 0.76 6.54 -11.85
C ARG A 35 1.33 6.52 -10.43
N PRO A 36 0.71 7.25 -9.48
CA PRO A 36 1.16 7.25 -8.09
C PRO A 36 0.95 5.88 -7.43
N PHE A 37 1.85 5.51 -6.53
CA PHE A 37 1.70 4.35 -5.66
C PHE A 37 0.94 4.70 -4.39
N LEU A 38 0.25 3.70 -3.83
CA LEU A 38 -0.36 3.81 -2.52
C LEU A 38 0.72 3.83 -1.45
N LYS A 39 0.70 4.79 -0.52
CA LYS A 39 1.56 4.76 0.67
C LYS A 39 0.91 3.94 1.80
N ALA A 40 1.51 2.82 2.17
CA ALA A 40 1.18 2.09 3.39
C ALA A 40 1.83 2.79 4.59
N VAL A 41 1.03 3.24 5.56
CA VAL A 41 1.53 3.95 6.75
C VAL A 41 1.19 3.18 8.03
N SER A 42 2.18 3.04 8.90
CA SER A 42 2.04 2.27 10.16
C SER A 42 1.71 3.12 11.40
N ARG A 43 1.97 4.43 11.31
CA ARG A 43 1.72 5.44 12.35
C ARG A 43 0.94 6.59 11.73
N LEU A 44 0.03 7.20 12.50
CA LEU A 44 -0.75 8.35 12.03
C LEU A 44 0.09 9.60 11.82
N SER A 45 1.22 9.74 12.53
CA SER A 45 2.18 10.82 12.31
C SER A 45 2.71 10.82 10.87
N MET A 46 3.00 9.63 10.32
CA MET A 46 3.48 9.44 8.94
C MET A 46 2.45 9.80 7.85
N LEU A 47 1.24 10.27 8.21
CA LEU A 47 0.30 10.79 7.22
C LEU A 47 0.77 12.13 6.64
N GLU A 48 1.63 12.86 7.33
CA GLU A 48 2.22 14.10 6.81
C GLU A 48 3.03 13.87 5.53
N GLU A 49 3.68 12.71 5.41
CA GLU A 49 4.37 12.24 4.20
C GLU A 49 3.44 12.05 2.98
N CYS A 50 2.14 11.88 3.24
CA CYS A 50 1.12 11.72 2.20
C CYS A 50 0.46 13.06 1.88
N GLY A 51 0.23 13.88 2.91
CA GLY A 51 -0.41 15.19 2.83
C GLY A 51 -1.50 15.37 3.88
N ARG A 52 -2.07 16.58 3.90
CA ARG A 52 -3.05 16.96 4.92
C ARG A 52 -4.37 16.21 4.74
N VAL A 53 -4.74 15.40 5.74
CA VAL A 53 -6.09 14.83 5.85
C VAL A 53 -7.10 15.94 6.17
N PRO A 54 -8.16 16.12 5.36
CA PRO A 54 -9.22 17.09 5.64
C PRO A 54 -9.87 16.84 7.01
N LYS A 55 -10.16 17.93 7.75
CA LYS A 55 -10.64 17.85 9.14
C LYS A 55 -11.88 16.96 9.28
N ALA A 56 -12.82 17.06 8.33
CA ALA A 56 -14.05 16.27 8.27
C ALA A 56 -13.80 14.75 8.30
N PHE A 57 -12.68 14.28 7.77
CA PHE A 57 -12.42 12.84 7.59
C PHE A 57 -11.42 12.24 8.57
N ARG A 58 -10.79 13.02 9.45
CA ARG A 58 -9.74 12.54 10.37
C ARG A 58 -10.22 11.37 11.24
N LYS A 59 -11.44 11.44 11.79
CA LYS A 59 -12.02 10.35 12.60
C LYS A 59 -12.24 9.08 11.78
N SER A 60 -12.73 9.23 10.55
CA SER A 60 -12.94 8.11 9.61
C SER A 60 -11.63 7.44 9.23
N VAL A 61 -10.60 8.23 8.89
CA VAL A 61 -9.25 7.73 8.56
C VAL A 61 -8.65 7.00 9.76
N ARG A 62 -8.68 7.60 10.95
CA ARG A 62 -8.13 6.96 12.16
C ARG A 62 -8.80 5.63 12.46
N ARG A 63 -10.10 5.49 12.20
CA ARG A 63 -10.89 4.26 12.51
C ARG A 63 -10.95 3.26 11.35
N SER A 64 -10.42 3.58 10.18
CA SER A 64 -10.53 2.70 9.02
C SER A 64 -9.82 1.37 9.23
N ARG A 65 -10.42 0.31 8.70
CA ARG A 65 -9.82 -1.02 8.54
C ARG A 65 -9.92 -1.39 7.06
N LYS A 66 -8.83 -1.81 6.44
CA LYS A 66 -8.79 -2.24 5.02
C LYS A 66 -9.35 -1.23 4.00
N ARG A 67 -9.18 0.08 4.24
CA ARG A 67 -9.58 1.15 3.30
C ARG A 67 -8.38 2.00 2.90
N SER A 68 -8.30 2.33 1.62
CA SER A 68 -7.35 3.30 1.10
C SER A 68 -8.04 4.63 0.82
N PHE A 69 -7.28 5.72 0.92
CA PHE A 69 -7.77 7.07 0.73
C PHE A 69 -6.92 7.79 -0.31
N ILE A 70 -7.56 8.53 -1.21
CA ILE A 70 -6.91 9.50 -2.10
C ILE A 70 -7.16 10.88 -1.50
N LEU A 71 -6.10 11.63 -1.25
CA LEU A 71 -6.13 12.97 -0.68
C LEU A 71 -6.40 14.04 -1.77
N PRO A 72 -6.78 15.28 -1.38
CA PRO A 72 -6.98 16.37 -2.34
C PRO A 72 -5.76 16.68 -3.22
N ASN A 73 -4.54 16.39 -2.74
CA ASN A 73 -3.29 16.56 -3.50
C ASN A 73 -2.98 15.37 -4.44
N GLY A 74 -3.91 14.44 -4.63
CA GLY A 74 -3.74 13.26 -5.49
C GLY A 74 -2.97 12.10 -4.85
N ASN A 75 -2.22 12.33 -3.77
CA ASN A 75 -1.52 11.26 -3.08
C ASN A 75 -2.50 10.29 -2.45
N SER A 76 -2.15 9.01 -2.46
CA SER A 76 -2.98 7.96 -1.87
C SER A 76 -2.26 7.24 -0.74
N PHE A 77 -3.01 6.86 0.29
CA PHE A 77 -2.46 6.14 1.43
C PHE A 77 -3.44 5.12 2.01
N ARG A 78 -2.90 4.18 2.77
CA ARG A 78 -3.66 3.25 3.62
C ARG A 78 -3.03 3.22 5.00
N TYR A 79 -3.86 3.45 6.02
CA TYR A 79 -3.44 3.22 7.40
C TYR A 79 -3.55 1.74 7.73
N ILE A 80 -2.40 1.09 7.92
CA ILE A 80 -2.27 -0.36 8.09
C ILE A 80 -2.55 -0.77 9.55
N ARG A 81 -3.25 -1.89 9.72
CA ARG A 81 -3.56 -2.50 11.03
C ARG A 81 -3.24 -3.99 11.00
N GLY A 82 -3.18 -4.65 12.16
CA GLY A 82 -2.89 -6.09 12.21
C GLY A 82 -1.41 -6.44 11.97
N LYS A 83 -1.15 -7.71 11.60
CA LYS A 83 0.21 -8.28 11.46
C LYS A 83 1.08 -7.52 10.46
N HIS A 84 0.53 -7.16 9.30
CA HIS A 84 1.26 -6.41 8.26
C HIS A 84 1.84 -5.08 8.78
N ARG A 85 1.18 -4.46 9.77
CA ARG A 85 1.67 -3.22 10.41
C ARG A 85 3.05 -3.40 11.04
N GLU A 86 3.35 -4.57 11.59
CA GLU A 86 4.63 -4.83 12.26
C GLU A 86 5.80 -4.78 11.28
N PHE A 87 5.57 -5.25 10.05
CA PHE A 87 6.54 -5.11 8.97
C PHE A 87 6.72 -3.63 8.58
N VAL A 88 5.63 -2.94 8.24
CA VAL A 88 5.70 -1.53 7.80
C VAL A 88 6.28 -0.60 8.88
N LYS A 89 6.09 -0.92 10.17
CA LYS A 89 6.70 -0.17 11.29
C LYS A 89 8.22 -0.10 11.20
N LYS A 90 8.89 -1.09 10.60
CA LYS A 90 10.35 -1.14 10.44
C LYS A 90 10.87 -0.07 9.47
N PHE A 91 9.99 0.49 8.64
CA PHE A 91 10.27 1.56 7.67
C PHE A 91 9.55 2.88 8.03
N GLY A 92 8.55 2.82 8.93
CA GLY A 92 7.61 3.91 9.17
C GLY A 92 6.48 3.93 8.13
N TRP A 93 6.84 4.02 6.85
CA TRP A 93 5.95 3.95 5.69
C TRP A 93 6.64 3.27 4.50
N CYS A 94 5.85 2.69 3.59
CA CYS A 94 6.34 2.16 2.30
C CYS A 94 5.35 2.53 1.20
N TYR A 95 5.81 2.63 -0.04
CA TYR A 95 4.91 2.44 -1.18
C TYR A 95 4.46 0.99 -1.24
N SER A 96 3.26 0.77 -1.77
CA SER A 96 2.62 -0.54 -1.82
C SER A 96 1.81 -0.71 -3.09
N THR A 97 1.89 -1.91 -3.66
CA THR A 97 1.07 -2.39 -4.79
C THR A 97 0.83 -3.89 -4.63
N SER A 98 -0.19 -4.43 -5.30
CA SER A 98 -0.38 -5.88 -5.38
C SER A 98 0.80 -6.54 -6.12
N ALA A 99 1.18 -7.74 -5.68
CA ALA A 99 2.34 -8.49 -6.17
C ALA A 99 2.00 -9.32 -7.42
N ASN A 100 1.74 -8.64 -8.53
CA ASN A 100 1.39 -9.26 -9.82
C ASN A 100 1.94 -8.42 -10.96
N ARG A 101 2.06 -8.98 -12.18
CA ARG A 101 2.31 -8.16 -13.38
C ARG A 101 1.18 -7.14 -13.57
N HIS A 102 1.48 -6.02 -14.22
CA HIS A 102 0.49 -4.96 -14.42
C HIS A 102 -0.73 -5.46 -15.20
N GLY A 103 -1.92 -5.42 -14.58
CA GLY A 103 -3.17 -5.84 -15.21
C GLY A 103 -3.51 -7.31 -15.06
N GLU A 104 -2.63 -8.11 -14.47
CA GLU A 104 -2.80 -9.57 -14.34
C GLU A 104 -3.27 -10.00 -12.93
N PRO A 105 -3.78 -11.23 -12.77
CA PRO A 105 -4.04 -11.83 -11.46
C PRO A 105 -2.75 -12.06 -10.64
N PHE A 106 -2.90 -12.45 -9.36
CA PHE A 106 -1.76 -12.86 -8.55
C PHE A 106 -1.11 -14.15 -9.09
N ASP A 107 0.20 -14.10 -9.26
CA ASP A 107 1.05 -15.24 -9.63
C ASP A 107 2.24 -15.28 -8.68
N GLU A 108 2.37 -16.36 -7.92
CA GLU A 108 3.36 -16.45 -6.85
C GLU A 108 4.79 -16.64 -7.37
N GLU A 109 4.97 -17.39 -8.46
CA GLU A 109 6.27 -17.63 -9.07
C GLU A 109 6.87 -16.30 -9.56
N TYR A 110 6.09 -15.54 -10.31
CA TYR A 110 6.43 -14.18 -10.70
C TYR A 110 6.69 -13.28 -9.49
N ALA A 111 5.85 -13.36 -8.46
CA ALA A 111 5.99 -12.50 -7.30
C ALA A 111 7.32 -12.75 -6.57
N ARG A 112 7.76 -14.01 -6.49
CA ARG A 112 9.03 -14.39 -5.88
C ARG A 112 10.22 -13.96 -6.75
N ASP A 113 10.12 -14.13 -8.07
CA ASP A 113 11.15 -13.71 -9.03
C ASP A 113 11.34 -12.18 -9.09
N ALA A 114 10.25 -11.42 -9.03
CA ALA A 114 10.26 -9.97 -9.15
C ALA A 114 10.59 -9.22 -7.84
N CYS A 115 10.95 -9.92 -6.75
CA CYS A 115 11.25 -9.30 -5.46
C CYS A 115 12.69 -9.58 -5.00
N ASP A 116 13.22 -8.70 -4.16
CA ASP A 116 14.56 -8.88 -3.58
C ASP A 116 14.50 -9.73 -2.30
N VAL A 117 13.38 -9.64 -1.56
CA VAL A 117 13.21 -10.31 -0.27
C VAL A 117 11.78 -10.82 -0.10
N VAL A 118 11.66 -12.12 0.17
CA VAL A 118 10.39 -12.76 0.52
C VAL A 118 10.19 -12.69 2.04
N VAL A 119 9.04 -12.15 2.47
CA VAL A 119 8.63 -12.10 3.89
C VAL A 119 7.36 -12.94 4.05
N GLU A 120 7.59 -14.24 4.19
CA GLU A 120 6.53 -15.24 4.27
C GLU A 120 6.07 -15.47 5.71
N SER A 121 4.76 -15.63 5.88
CA SER A 121 4.16 -16.07 7.14
C SER A 121 3.65 -17.50 6.99
N LYS A 122 3.26 -18.14 8.10
CA LYS A 122 2.72 -19.52 8.08
C LYS A 122 1.47 -19.65 7.21
N GLU A 123 0.76 -18.55 6.96
CA GLU A 123 -0.44 -18.52 6.13
C GLU A 123 -0.15 -18.43 4.62
N GLY A 124 1.11 -18.27 4.22
CA GLY A 124 1.51 -18.15 2.80
C GLY A 124 0.99 -16.88 2.11
N PHE A 125 1.26 -16.78 0.81
CA PHE A 125 0.74 -15.72 -0.05
C PHE A 125 -0.61 -16.12 -0.66
N HIS A 126 -1.54 -15.18 -0.69
CA HIS A 126 -2.83 -15.42 -1.33
C HIS A 126 -3.44 -14.13 -1.87
N GLU A 127 -4.29 -14.31 -2.89
CA GLU A 127 -5.15 -13.25 -3.37
C GLU A 127 -6.36 -13.07 -2.45
N ALA A 128 -6.64 -11.83 -2.07
CA ALA A 128 -7.85 -11.50 -1.32
C ALA A 128 -8.51 -10.25 -1.89
N LYS A 129 -9.76 -10.03 -1.45
CA LYS A 129 -10.56 -8.89 -1.90
C LYS A 129 -9.81 -7.56 -1.77
N ALA A 130 -9.74 -6.83 -2.89
CA ALA A 130 -9.15 -5.50 -2.92
C ALA A 130 -9.83 -4.54 -1.93
N SER A 131 -9.06 -3.60 -1.38
CA SER A 131 -9.62 -2.59 -0.48
C SER A 131 -10.57 -1.64 -1.19
N GLU A 132 -11.55 -1.14 -0.43
CA GLU A 132 -12.29 0.05 -0.83
C GLU A 132 -11.35 1.25 -0.95
N ILE A 133 -11.56 2.07 -1.99
CA ILE A 133 -10.80 3.31 -2.20
C ILE A 133 -11.76 4.49 -2.14
N TRP A 134 -11.45 5.45 -1.27
CA TRP A 134 -12.23 6.67 -1.08
C TRP A 134 -11.42 7.90 -1.47
N ARG A 135 -11.92 8.70 -2.40
CA ARG A 135 -11.37 10.03 -2.69
C ARG A 135 -11.93 11.04 -1.70
N LEU A 136 -11.04 11.77 -1.02
CA LEU A 136 -11.38 12.77 -0.01
C LEU A 136 -11.27 14.17 -0.62
N GLY A 137 -12.37 14.92 -0.63
CA GLY A 137 -12.37 16.36 -0.86
C GLY A 137 -12.25 17.13 0.45
N ARG A 138 -12.57 18.42 0.45
CA ARG A 138 -12.57 19.24 1.68
C ARG A 138 -13.64 18.78 2.69
N GLU A 139 -14.84 18.51 2.19
CA GLU A 139 -16.02 18.19 3.01
C GLU A 139 -16.78 16.94 2.52
N LYS A 140 -16.68 16.62 1.23
CA LYS A 140 -17.31 15.45 0.62
C LYS A 140 -16.27 14.37 0.30
N ARG A 141 -16.71 13.12 0.26
CA ARG A 141 -15.90 11.97 -0.18
C ARG A 141 -16.65 11.17 -1.23
N VAL A 142 -15.92 10.56 -2.15
CA VAL A 142 -16.46 9.73 -3.23
C VAL A 142 -15.84 8.35 -3.14
N LYS A 143 -16.66 7.30 -3.19
CA LYS A 143 -16.17 5.91 -3.29
C LYS A 143 -15.75 5.67 -4.74
N ILE A 144 -14.53 5.19 -4.94
CA ILE A 144 -13.99 4.82 -6.26
C ILE A 144 -14.25 3.35 -6.54
N ARG A 145 -14.09 2.51 -5.51
CA ARG A 145 -14.44 1.07 -5.49
C ARG A 145 -14.58 0.59 -4.06
#